data_AF-A0A8E2ER03-F1
#
_entry.id   AF-A0A8E2ER03-F1
#
_cell.length_a   1.000
_cell.length_b   1.000
_cell.length_c   1.000
_cell.angle_alpha   90.00
_cell.angle_beta   90.00
_cell.angle_gamma   90.00
#
_symmetry.space_group_name_H-M   'P 1'
#
loop_
_entity.id
_entity.type
_entity.pdbx_description
1 polymer ?
#
loop_
_entity_poly.entity_id
_entity_poly.type
_entity_poly.pdbx_seq_one_letter_code
_entity_poly.pdbx_strand_id
1 'polypeptide(L)'
;MAEIRLARLVGKKERYRFIMTDNKITLKLETKDDPGYVFDFPKDALCRESAFFVRNLQGDKKGAEECFRVLREVQIKAHKEANMDFLEIFSCWLHTGELVFEEVTQVERSDVHQNGVEEEREVKDRKMLDQSEEGLEKRGQGNVKPDFHLILPAITALYVFALNYEVPNLRKAVIRKLENDYPAGFENLPSTECLANAYKQMLPDYPPLIVLLVRYYVGYCNLDNENEMRDALDLPKGLLIEIAVELAQRAAWLKKRLALDEDEVEDGWFDSLDPCSVHEHESLTEEMACRDKRAQKYFSSRL
;
A
#
# COMPACT_ATOMS: atom_id res chain seq x y z
N MET A 1 23.75 26.07 -5.45
CA MET A 1 22.51 25.78 -4.70
C MET A 1 21.35 26.47 -5.38
N ALA A 2 20.29 25.73 -5.74
CA ALA A 2 19.08 26.29 -6.32
C ALA A 2 17.94 26.16 -5.30
N GLU A 3 17.43 27.28 -4.78
CA GLU A 3 16.25 27.31 -3.90
C GLU A 3 15.02 27.56 -4.78
N ILE A 4 14.14 26.55 -4.89
CA ILE A 4 12.85 26.70 -5.58
C ILE A 4 11.77 26.79 -4.49
N ARG A 5 11.08 27.93 -4.43
CA ARG A 5 9.98 28.16 -3.48
C ARG A 5 8.66 27.88 -4.18
N LEU A 6 7.98 26.81 -3.78
CA LEU A 6 6.64 26.48 -4.28
C LEU A 6 5.65 26.51 -3.11
N ALA A 7 4.60 27.33 -3.25
CA ALA A 7 3.67 27.63 -2.17
C ALA A 7 2.34 26.87 -2.33
N ARG A 8 1.82 26.45 -1.16
CA ARG A 8 0.47 25.96 -0.84
C ARG A 8 0.15 24.51 -1.21
N LEU A 9 -0.15 23.75 -0.17
CA LEU A 9 -1.28 22.82 -0.11
C LEU A 9 -1.71 22.66 1.36
N VAL A 10 -3.02 22.55 1.57
CA VAL A 10 -3.70 22.16 2.83
C VAL A 10 -3.60 23.11 4.03
N GLY A 11 -4.16 24.33 3.95
CA GLY A 11 -4.57 25.13 5.12
C GLY A 11 -3.47 25.74 6.02
N LYS A 12 -2.33 25.05 6.18
CA LYS A 12 -1.06 25.56 6.71
C LYS A 12 -0.12 25.82 5.53
N LYS A 13 0.70 26.86 5.61
CA LYS A 13 1.66 27.18 4.53
C LYS A 13 2.85 26.22 4.62
N GLU A 14 2.73 25.05 4.01
CA GLU A 14 3.88 24.17 3.79
C GLU A 14 4.76 24.73 2.68
N ARG A 15 6.08 24.66 2.90
CA ARG A 15 7.12 25.05 1.96
C ARG A 15 8.01 23.85 1.71
N TYR A 16 8.01 23.37 0.47
CA TYR A 16 8.99 22.39 0.03
C TYR A 16 10.25 23.13 -0.43
N ARG A 17 11.40 22.83 0.18
CA ARG A 17 12.71 23.27 -0.31
C ARG A 17 13.48 22.05 -0.79
N PHE A 18 13.97 22.14 -2.01
CA PHE A 18 14.85 21.14 -2.59
C PHE A 18 16.31 21.59 -2.52
N ILE A 19 17.20 20.65 -2.23
CA ILE A 19 18.65 20.85 -2.30
C ILE A 19 19.23 19.70 -3.12
N MET A 20 19.80 20.02 -4.26
CA MET A 20 20.60 19.07 -5.03
C MET A 20 22.07 19.21 -4.67
N THR A 21 22.72 18.08 -4.40
CA THR A 21 24.17 17.96 -4.40
C THR A 21 24.61 17.02 -5.53
N ASP A 22 25.92 16.81 -5.67
CA ASP A 22 26.43 15.89 -6.69
C ASP A 22 25.95 14.46 -6.47
N ASN A 23 25.73 14.06 -5.22
CA ASN A 23 25.47 12.66 -4.86
C ASN A 23 24.04 12.39 -4.36
N LYS A 24 23.27 13.41 -3.96
CA LYS A 24 21.91 13.21 -3.44
C LYS A 24 20.95 14.35 -3.78
N ILE A 25 19.67 14.03 -3.64
CA ILE A 25 18.54 14.95 -3.69
C ILE A 25 17.95 15.02 -2.28
N THR A 26 17.94 16.20 -1.68
CA THR A 26 17.32 16.44 -0.38
C THR A 26 16.02 17.20 -0.57
N LEU A 27 14.93 16.65 -0.03
CA LEU A 27 13.62 17.26 0.05
C LEU A 27 13.36 17.68 1.49
N LYS A 28 13.23 18.99 1.73
CA LYS A 28 12.85 19.55 3.02
C LYS A 28 11.39 20.01 2.98
N LEU A 29 10.57 19.47 3.86
CA LEU A 29 9.20 19.90 4.10
C LEU A 29 9.18 20.83 5.30
N GLU A 30 9.24 22.15 5.09
CA GLU A 30 9.16 23.14 6.16
C GLU A 30 7.68 23.50 6.42
N THR A 31 7.24 23.43 7.67
CA THR A 31 5.95 24.01 8.09
C THR A 31 6.19 25.32 8.84
N LYS A 32 5.13 26.10 9.11
CA LYS A 32 5.26 27.35 9.87
C LYS A 32 5.72 27.13 11.31
N ASP A 33 5.41 25.96 11.86
CA ASP A 33 5.47 25.69 13.30
C ASP A 33 6.52 24.61 13.65
N ASP A 34 7.14 23.99 12.64
CA ASP A 34 8.09 22.88 12.79
C ASP A 34 9.29 23.06 11.83
N PRO A 35 10.55 22.85 12.28
CA PRO A 35 11.74 22.83 11.42
C PRO A 35 11.63 21.89 10.21
N GLY A 36 10.68 20.95 10.22
CA GLY A 36 10.24 20.25 9.04
C GLY A 36 10.98 18.93 8.79
N TYR A 37 10.36 18.07 7.99
CA TYR A 37 10.92 16.77 7.63
C TYR A 37 11.98 16.90 6.54
N VAL A 38 13.05 16.10 6.63
CA VAL A 38 14.12 16.07 5.65
C VAL A 38 14.25 14.66 5.10
N PHE A 39 14.00 14.51 3.80
CA PHE A 39 14.15 13.26 3.07
C PHE A 39 15.36 13.36 2.15
N ASP A 40 16.29 12.43 2.30
CA ASP A 40 17.47 12.33 1.43
C ASP A 40 17.27 11.17 0.45
N PHE A 41 17.51 11.42 -0.83
CA PHE A 41 17.42 10.42 -1.88
C PHE A 41 18.78 10.32 -2.59
N PRO A 42 19.55 9.25 -2.38
CA PRO A 42 20.81 9.04 -3.08
C PRO A 42 20.57 8.97 -4.60
N LYS A 43 21.29 9.77 -5.38
CA LYS A 43 21.08 9.84 -6.85
C LYS A 43 21.43 8.54 -7.52
N ASP A 44 22.51 7.91 -7.07
CA ASP A 44 22.95 6.59 -7.53
C ASP A 44 21.87 5.53 -7.25
N ALA A 45 21.23 5.56 -6.08
CA ALA A 45 20.09 4.68 -5.78
C ALA A 45 18.90 4.96 -6.70
N LEU A 46 18.46 6.22 -6.83
CA LEU A 46 17.36 6.57 -7.74
C LEU A 46 17.61 6.13 -9.18
N CYS A 47 18.82 6.39 -9.70
CA CYS A 47 19.22 6.00 -11.05
C CYS A 47 19.35 4.49 -11.22
N ARG A 48 19.79 3.76 -10.19
CA ARG A 48 19.84 2.30 -10.22
C ARG A 48 18.44 1.69 -10.32
N GLU A 49 17.47 2.27 -9.61
CA GLU A 49 16.13 1.71 -9.51
C GLU A 49 15.19 2.16 -10.64
N SER A 50 15.51 3.22 -11.39
CA SER A 50 14.59 3.82 -12.36
C SER A 50 15.27 4.44 -13.57
N ALA A 51 14.86 3.99 -14.75
CA ALA A 51 15.30 4.61 -16.00
C ALA A 51 14.73 6.03 -16.17
N PHE A 52 13.58 6.37 -15.56
CA PHE A 52 13.09 7.74 -15.49
C PHE A 52 14.08 8.66 -14.75
N PHE A 53 14.58 8.23 -13.58
CA PHE A 53 15.56 9.02 -12.82
C PHE A 53 16.92 9.09 -13.55
N VAL A 54 17.36 8.02 -14.23
CA VAL A 54 18.56 8.07 -15.08
C VAL A 54 18.45 9.19 -16.11
N ARG A 55 17.36 9.22 -16.88
CA ARG A 55 17.17 10.19 -17.97
C ARG A 55 17.12 11.63 -17.45
N ASN A 56 16.46 11.85 -16.33
CA ASN A 56 16.18 13.20 -15.82
C ASN A 56 17.28 13.74 -14.88
N LEU A 57 18.02 12.87 -14.17
CA LEU A 57 19.09 13.30 -13.26
C LEU A 57 20.45 13.42 -13.95
N GLN A 58 20.64 12.78 -15.11
CA GLN A 58 21.82 13.01 -15.97
C GLN A 58 21.72 14.31 -16.78
N GLY A 59 20.54 14.94 -16.81
CA GLY A 59 20.24 16.13 -17.60
C GLY A 59 20.66 17.45 -16.98
N ASP A 60 20.19 18.54 -17.60
CA ASP A 60 20.34 19.89 -17.06
C ASP A 60 19.47 20.10 -15.79
N LYS A 61 19.50 21.32 -15.26
CA LYS A 61 18.69 21.71 -14.09
C LYS A 61 17.20 21.36 -14.24
N LYS A 62 16.64 21.35 -15.45
CA LYS A 62 15.21 21.09 -15.68
C LYS A 62 14.84 19.63 -15.43
N GLY A 63 15.72 18.69 -15.76
CA GLY A 63 15.47 17.27 -15.48
C GLY A 63 15.39 17.00 -13.96
N ALA A 64 16.26 17.64 -13.17
CA ALA A 64 16.17 17.56 -11.72
C ALA A 64 14.89 18.21 -11.15
N GLU A 65 14.43 19.32 -11.75
CA GLU A 65 13.16 19.96 -11.39
C GLU A 65 11.96 19.05 -11.69
N GLU A 66 12.01 18.27 -12.77
CA GLU A 66 10.96 17.32 -13.14
C GLU A 66 10.89 16.13 -12.18
N CYS A 67 12.02 15.53 -11.82
CA CYS A 67 12.10 14.49 -10.78
C CYS A 67 11.48 14.97 -9.46
N PHE A 68 11.75 16.23 -9.09
CA PHE A 68 11.21 16.83 -7.89
C PHE A 68 9.69 17.03 -7.99
N ARG A 69 9.20 17.56 -9.11
CA ARG A 69 7.77 17.79 -9.34
C ARG A 69 7.00 16.50 -9.12
N VAL A 70 7.51 15.40 -9.67
CA VAL A 70 6.98 14.05 -9.52
C VAL A 70 6.91 13.60 -8.05
N LEU A 71 8.04 13.62 -7.33
CA LEU A 71 8.07 13.17 -5.93
C LEU A 71 7.12 13.98 -5.04
N ARG A 72 7.01 15.28 -5.32
CA ARG A 72 6.09 16.18 -4.61
C ARG A 72 4.63 15.85 -4.92
N GLU A 73 4.26 15.69 -6.18
CA GLU A 73 2.89 15.36 -6.58
C GLU A 73 2.42 14.05 -5.95
N VAL A 74 3.30 13.06 -5.89
CA VAL A 74 3.01 11.75 -5.29
C VAL A 74 2.83 11.89 -3.77
N GLN A 75 3.71 12.62 -3.07
CA GLN A 75 3.54 12.87 -1.63
C GLN A 75 2.23 13.60 -1.34
N ILE A 76 1.90 14.65 -2.11
CA ILE A 76 0.65 15.41 -1.90
C ILE A 76 -0.56 14.49 -2.05
N LYS A 77 -0.55 13.66 -3.09
CA LYS A 77 -1.64 12.72 -3.36
C LYS A 77 -1.74 11.67 -2.26
N ALA A 78 -0.63 11.03 -1.90
CA ALA A 78 -0.57 10.02 -0.86
C ALA A 78 -1.01 10.57 0.51
N HIS A 79 -0.56 11.76 0.88
CA HIS A 79 -0.95 12.40 2.13
C HIS A 79 -2.45 12.74 2.15
N LYS A 80 -2.98 13.29 1.04
CA LYS A 80 -4.41 13.63 0.94
C LYS A 80 -5.31 12.41 0.99
N GLU A 81 -4.94 11.35 0.28
CA GLU A 81 -5.78 10.16 0.12
C GLU A 81 -5.67 9.19 1.29
N ALA A 82 -4.58 9.26 2.05
CA ALA A 82 -4.26 8.18 2.97
C ALA A 82 -3.44 8.57 4.20
N ASN A 83 -3.14 9.86 4.40
CA ASN A 83 -2.43 10.35 5.57
C ASN A 83 -1.10 9.61 5.86
N MET A 84 -0.32 9.33 4.82
CA MET A 84 0.97 8.64 4.98
C MET A 84 2.13 9.47 4.46
N ASP A 85 3.29 9.13 4.97
CA ASP A 85 4.57 9.66 4.55
C ASP A 85 5.18 8.76 3.48
N PHE A 86 4.62 8.82 2.27
CA PHE A 86 5.15 8.12 1.08
C PHE A 86 6.67 8.34 0.93
N LEU A 87 7.13 9.58 1.15
CA LEU A 87 8.54 9.92 1.06
C LEU A 87 9.40 9.21 2.11
N GLU A 88 8.86 8.95 3.30
CA GLU A 88 9.55 8.22 4.35
C GLU A 88 9.72 6.75 3.95
N ILE A 89 8.63 6.09 3.56
CA ILE A 89 8.65 4.68 3.15
C ILE A 89 9.56 4.50 1.93
N PHE A 90 9.43 5.38 0.93
CA PHE A 90 10.24 5.34 -0.28
C PHE A 90 11.72 5.63 0.00
N SER A 91 12.01 6.62 0.85
CA SER A 91 13.38 6.91 1.29
C SER A 91 13.97 5.71 2.04
N CYS A 92 13.25 5.13 3.00
CA CYS A 92 13.69 3.95 3.74
C CYS A 92 14.03 2.82 2.77
N TRP A 93 13.11 2.48 1.85
CA TRP A 93 13.31 1.45 0.85
C TRP A 93 14.53 1.69 -0.04
N LEU A 94 14.80 2.93 -0.47
CA LEU A 94 15.99 3.24 -1.27
C LEU A 94 17.31 2.97 -0.53
N HIS A 95 17.31 3.09 0.80
CA HIS A 95 18.50 2.87 1.63
C HIS A 95 18.66 1.42 2.07
N THR A 96 17.57 0.73 2.38
CA THR A 96 17.58 -0.61 2.99
C THR A 96 17.23 -1.73 2.01
N GLY A 97 16.53 -1.41 0.93
CA GLY A 97 15.86 -2.38 0.06
C GLY A 97 14.59 -2.97 0.65
N GLU A 98 14.19 -2.55 1.85
CA GLU A 98 13.05 -3.08 2.59
C GLU A 98 11.96 -2.03 2.75
N LEU A 99 10.70 -2.44 2.54
CA LEU A 99 9.55 -1.60 2.85
C LEU A 99 9.21 -1.77 4.33
N VAL A 100 9.22 -0.66 5.06
CA VAL A 100 8.80 -0.60 6.46
C VAL A 100 7.52 0.22 6.51
N PHE A 101 6.44 -0.41 6.97
CA PHE A 101 5.18 0.24 7.29
C PHE A 101 5.09 0.23 8.81
N GLU A 102 5.47 1.34 9.44
CA GLU A 102 5.24 1.50 10.87
C GLU A 102 3.77 1.88 11.06
N GLU A 103 3.14 1.36 12.12
CA GLU A 103 1.87 1.94 12.56
C GLU A 103 2.11 3.43 12.77
N VAL A 104 1.43 4.25 11.97
CA VAL A 104 1.21 5.64 12.37
C VAL A 104 0.36 5.51 13.62
N THR A 105 1.00 5.37 14.78
CA THR A 105 0.36 5.63 16.05
C THR A 105 -0.34 6.95 15.82
N GLN A 106 -1.66 6.96 15.94
CA GLN A 106 -2.39 8.21 15.96
C GLN A 106 -1.76 8.98 17.11
N VAL A 107 -0.78 9.83 16.81
CA VAL A 107 -0.39 10.90 17.70
C VAL A 107 -1.71 11.60 17.88
N GLU A 108 -2.30 11.45 19.06
CA GLU A 108 -3.42 12.23 19.50
C GLU A 108 -3.07 13.67 19.13
N ARG A 109 -3.60 14.13 17.98
CA ARG A 109 -3.71 15.55 17.70
C ARG A 109 -4.81 15.99 18.64
N SER A 110 -4.43 16.07 19.91
CA SER A 110 -5.20 16.67 20.98
C SER A 110 -5.75 17.96 20.43
N ASP A 111 -7.07 18.06 20.49
CA ASP A 111 -7.87 19.17 20.05
C ASP A 111 -7.40 20.47 20.70
N VAL A 112 -6.41 21.12 20.09
CA VAL A 112 -6.13 22.54 20.32
C VAL A 112 -6.79 23.31 19.19
N HIS A 113 -8.12 23.33 19.20
CA HIS A 113 -8.98 24.46 18.82
C HIS A 113 -10.47 24.07 18.79
N GLN A 114 -11.06 23.87 19.97
CA GLN A 114 -12.43 24.29 20.23
C GLN A 114 -12.51 24.88 21.64
N ASN A 115 -12.10 26.15 21.77
CA ASN A 115 -12.51 26.98 22.89
C ASN A 115 -13.38 28.10 22.37
N GLY A 116 -14.64 28.10 22.81
CA GLY A 116 -15.53 29.25 22.83
C GLY A 116 -16.71 29.16 21.87
N VAL A 117 -17.80 28.52 22.30
CA VAL A 117 -19.08 29.20 22.63
C VAL A 117 -19.85 28.31 23.63
N GLU A 118 -20.02 28.85 24.85
CA GLU A 118 -21.14 28.76 25.80
C GLU A 118 -21.99 27.47 25.83
N GLU A 119 -21.90 26.64 26.88
CA GLU A 119 -22.62 26.73 28.18
C GLU A 119 -24.03 26.09 28.19
N GLU A 120 -24.21 25.18 29.15
CA GLU A 120 -25.46 24.67 29.72
C GLU A 120 -26.34 23.67 28.93
N ARG A 121 -26.24 22.37 29.28
CA ARG A 121 -27.26 21.67 30.11
C ARG A 121 -26.96 20.18 30.32
N GLU A 122 -26.86 19.82 31.61
CA GLU A 122 -27.39 18.61 32.27
C GLU A 122 -26.92 17.24 31.76
N VAL A 123 -25.97 16.57 32.41
CA VAL A 123 -26.11 15.84 33.70
C VAL A 123 -27.43 15.07 33.81
N LYS A 124 -27.47 13.88 33.20
CA LYS A 124 -28.00 12.62 33.78
C LYS A 124 -27.98 11.53 32.71
N ASP A 125 -26.99 10.64 32.80
CA ASP A 125 -27.14 9.18 32.66
C ASP A 125 -25.75 8.54 32.70
N ARG A 126 -25.07 8.72 33.85
CA ARG A 126 -23.98 7.84 34.29
C ARG A 126 -24.57 6.79 35.21
N LYS A 127 -24.88 5.62 34.67
CA LYS A 127 -24.86 4.32 35.34
C LYS A 127 -25.21 3.23 34.33
N MET A 128 -24.18 2.59 33.79
CA MET A 128 -24.10 1.19 33.32
C MET A 128 -23.16 1.13 32.13
N LEU A 129 -21.87 0.94 32.43
CA LEU A 129 -20.88 0.16 31.68
C LEU A 129 -19.54 0.37 32.37
N ASP A 130 -19.46 -0.15 33.59
CA ASP A 130 -18.24 -0.26 34.38
C ASP A 130 -17.87 -1.75 34.32
N GLN A 131 -17.29 -2.16 33.18
CA GLN A 131 -16.78 -3.52 32.90
C GLN A 131 -16.12 -3.58 31.51
N SER A 132 -14.96 -2.93 31.31
CA SER A 132 -13.96 -3.35 30.29
C SER A 132 -12.60 -2.61 30.32
N GLU A 133 -12.19 -1.93 31.39
CA GLU A 133 -10.91 -1.19 31.41
C GLU A 133 -9.75 -1.89 32.15
N GLU A 134 -9.87 -3.16 32.53
CA GLU A 134 -8.77 -3.92 33.17
C GLU A 134 -8.09 -4.97 32.26
N GLY A 135 -8.08 -4.74 30.94
CA GLY A 135 -7.47 -5.67 29.97
C GLY A 135 -6.33 -5.11 29.11
N LEU A 136 -5.93 -3.84 29.27
CA LEU A 136 -5.05 -3.14 28.31
C LEU A 136 -3.64 -2.82 28.82
N GLU A 137 -3.23 -3.36 29.96
CA GLU A 137 -1.85 -3.25 30.41
C GLU A 137 -1.16 -4.61 30.35
N LYS A 138 -0.15 -4.70 29.48
CA LYS A 138 0.73 -5.84 29.16
C LYS A 138 0.37 -6.64 27.90
N ARG A 139 0.29 -5.96 26.75
CA ARG A 139 0.79 -6.57 25.51
C ARG A 139 2.24 -6.15 25.34
N GLY A 140 3.14 -7.12 25.25
CA GLY A 140 4.56 -6.89 25.04
C GLY A 140 4.80 -6.07 23.77
N GLN A 141 5.98 -5.46 23.70
CA GLN A 141 6.56 -4.84 22.50
C GLN A 141 6.79 -5.89 21.40
N GLY A 142 5.72 -6.53 20.93
CA GLY A 142 5.71 -7.25 19.67
C GLY A 142 5.49 -6.25 18.56
N ASN A 143 6.14 -6.45 17.41
CA ASN A 143 5.83 -5.73 16.18
C ASN A 143 4.35 -5.94 15.84
N VAL A 144 3.49 -5.00 16.25
CA VAL A 144 2.08 -4.97 15.81
C VAL A 144 2.13 -4.52 14.35
N LYS A 145 1.67 -5.38 13.44
CA LYS A 145 1.54 -5.01 12.04
C LYS A 145 0.31 -4.11 11.90
N PRO A 146 0.41 -2.98 11.19
CA PRO A 146 -0.74 -2.13 10.95
C PRO A 146 -1.84 -2.89 10.22
N ASP A 147 -3.10 -2.54 10.49
CA ASP A 147 -4.25 -3.11 9.79
C ASP A 147 -4.11 -2.94 8.26
N PHE A 148 -4.45 -3.99 7.51
CA PHE A 148 -4.36 -4.04 6.05
C PHE A 148 -5.05 -2.84 5.39
N HIS A 149 -6.20 -2.44 5.93
CA HIS A 149 -6.97 -1.30 5.42
C HIS A 149 -6.23 0.04 5.56
N LEU A 150 -5.41 0.19 6.59
CA LEU A 150 -4.67 1.42 6.86
C LEU A 150 -3.47 1.57 5.93
N ILE A 151 -2.84 0.46 5.54
CA ILE A 151 -1.64 0.50 4.68
C ILE A 151 -1.93 0.37 3.19
N LEU A 152 -3.08 -0.22 2.81
CA LEU A 152 -3.40 -0.51 1.43
C LEU A 152 -3.36 0.75 0.55
N PRO A 153 -3.82 1.92 1.01
CA PRO A 153 -3.62 3.15 0.24
C PRO A 153 -2.15 3.54 0.02
N ALA A 154 -1.22 3.31 0.97
CA ALA A 154 0.22 3.56 0.76
C ALA A 154 0.79 2.61 -0.26
N ILE A 155 0.45 1.34 -0.11
CA ILE A 155 0.89 0.30 -1.02
C ILE A 155 0.43 0.62 -2.43
N THR A 156 -0.83 1.03 -2.59
CA THR A 156 -1.39 1.47 -3.86
C THR A 156 -0.62 2.67 -4.42
N ALA A 157 -0.38 3.71 -3.62
CA ALA A 157 0.35 4.90 -4.05
C ALA A 157 1.81 4.59 -4.45
N LEU A 158 2.52 3.77 -3.66
CA LEU A 158 3.87 3.29 -3.93
C LEU A 158 3.93 2.50 -5.22
N TYR A 159 2.97 1.60 -5.44
CA TYR A 159 2.91 0.79 -6.64
C TYR A 159 2.62 1.63 -7.89
N VAL A 160 1.64 2.54 -7.83
CA VAL A 160 1.31 3.46 -8.94
C VAL A 160 2.49 4.36 -9.27
N PHE A 161 3.18 4.88 -8.26
CA PHE A 161 4.44 5.61 -8.44
C PHE A 161 5.46 4.74 -9.17
N ALA A 162 5.71 3.53 -8.66
CA ALA A 162 6.68 2.62 -9.23
C ALA A 162 6.34 2.18 -10.66
N LEU A 163 5.06 2.13 -11.01
CA LEU A 163 4.59 1.89 -12.37
C LEU A 163 4.89 3.09 -13.28
N ASN A 164 4.42 4.27 -12.90
CA ASN A 164 4.50 5.49 -13.71
C ASN A 164 5.94 5.99 -13.93
N TYR A 165 6.84 5.70 -12.99
CA TYR A 165 8.23 6.16 -13.01
C TYR A 165 9.22 5.02 -13.18
N GLU A 166 8.79 3.91 -13.77
CA GLU A 166 9.67 2.81 -14.21
C GLU A 166 10.59 2.29 -13.09
N VAL A 167 10.01 2.02 -11.90
CA VAL A 167 10.72 1.51 -10.71
C VAL A 167 10.36 0.03 -10.45
N PRO A 168 10.80 -0.93 -11.28
CA PRO A 168 10.33 -2.33 -11.22
C PRO A 168 10.62 -3.01 -9.87
N ASN A 169 11.79 -2.76 -9.27
CA ASN A 169 12.15 -3.36 -7.99
C ASN A 169 11.23 -2.90 -6.85
N LEU A 170 10.74 -1.66 -6.90
CA LEU A 170 9.76 -1.18 -5.94
C LEU A 170 8.40 -1.87 -6.13
N ARG A 171 7.95 -2.07 -7.39
CA ARG A 171 6.73 -2.84 -7.66
C ARG A 171 6.83 -4.26 -7.10
N LYS A 172 7.95 -4.95 -7.37
CA LYS A 172 8.24 -6.28 -6.83
C LYS A 172 8.27 -6.28 -5.30
N ALA A 173 8.90 -5.28 -4.67
CA ALA A 173 8.96 -5.15 -3.22
C ALA A 173 7.58 -4.96 -2.59
N VAL A 174 6.72 -4.11 -3.20
CA VAL A 174 5.35 -3.88 -2.72
C VAL A 174 4.53 -5.17 -2.75
N ILE A 175 4.55 -5.91 -3.86
CA ILE A 175 3.84 -7.19 -3.97
C ILE A 175 4.34 -8.19 -2.93
N ARG A 176 5.66 -8.37 -2.82
CA ARG A 176 6.25 -9.30 -1.84
C ARG A 176 5.90 -8.93 -0.42
N LYS A 177 5.84 -7.63 -0.10
CA LYS A 177 5.45 -7.18 1.24
C LYS A 177 4.01 -7.58 1.54
N LEU A 178 3.08 -7.35 0.61
CA LEU A 178 1.68 -7.80 0.76
C LEU A 178 1.60 -9.32 0.97
N GLU A 179 2.25 -10.10 0.11
CA GLU A 179 2.22 -11.57 0.19
C GLU A 179 2.80 -12.12 1.50
N ASN A 180 3.88 -11.51 2.02
CA ASN A 180 4.54 -12.00 3.22
C ASN A 180 3.90 -11.50 4.51
N ASP A 181 3.44 -10.24 4.53
CA ASP A 181 3.01 -9.63 5.77
C ASP A 181 1.52 -9.73 6.06
N TYR A 182 0.72 -9.84 5.00
CA TYR A 182 -0.73 -9.90 5.06
C TYR A 182 -1.20 -11.14 4.33
N PRO A 183 -0.84 -12.34 4.83
CA PRO A 183 -1.31 -13.56 4.22
C PRO A 183 -2.83 -13.58 4.19
N ALA A 184 -3.34 -14.27 3.18
CA ALA A 184 -4.74 -14.48 2.90
C ALA A 184 -5.54 -14.83 4.20
N GLY A 185 -6.49 -13.96 4.59
CA GLY A 185 -7.34 -14.12 5.77
C GLY A 185 -8.48 -13.10 5.79
N PHE A 186 -9.62 -13.43 6.42
CA PHE A 186 -10.83 -12.58 6.46
C PHE A 186 -10.59 -11.19 7.07
N GLU A 187 -9.66 -11.07 8.01
CA GLU A 187 -9.31 -9.81 8.68
C GLU A 187 -8.53 -8.84 7.76
N ASN A 188 -8.06 -9.30 6.59
CA ASN A 188 -7.21 -8.55 5.68
C ASN A 188 -7.87 -8.28 4.31
N LEU A 189 -9.21 -8.28 4.23
CA LEU A 189 -9.92 -8.05 2.96
C LEU A 189 -9.74 -6.58 2.52
N PRO A 190 -9.34 -6.26 1.27
CA PRO A 190 -9.44 -4.88 0.80
C PRO A 190 -10.90 -4.42 0.77
N SER A 191 -11.20 -3.22 1.30
CA SER A 191 -12.54 -2.63 1.13
C SER A 191 -12.84 -2.36 -0.35
N THR A 192 -14.10 -2.40 -0.74
CA THR A 192 -14.53 -2.11 -2.12
C THR A 192 -14.11 -0.72 -2.57
N GLU A 193 -14.14 0.28 -1.66
CA GLU A 193 -13.62 1.62 -1.92
C GLU A 193 -12.12 1.61 -2.22
N CYS A 194 -11.31 0.91 -1.42
CA CYS A 194 -9.88 0.78 -1.67
C CYS A 194 -9.61 0.10 -3.02
N LEU A 195 -10.35 -0.97 -3.33
CA LEU A 195 -10.21 -1.72 -4.58
C LEU A 195 -10.56 -0.84 -5.80
N ALA A 196 -11.66 -0.09 -5.73
CA ALA A 196 -12.08 0.84 -6.77
C ALA A 196 -11.06 1.98 -6.96
N ASN A 197 -10.51 2.50 -5.87
CA ASN A 197 -9.51 3.56 -5.92
C ASN A 197 -8.19 3.05 -6.52
N ALA A 198 -7.71 1.87 -6.11
CA ALA A 198 -6.54 1.24 -6.72
C ALA A 198 -6.74 1.03 -8.22
N TYR A 199 -7.90 0.48 -8.61
CA TYR A 199 -8.23 0.23 -10.01
C TYR A 199 -8.21 1.49 -10.88
N LYS A 200 -8.85 2.57 -10.41
CA LYS A 200 -8.89 3.86 -11.14
C LYS A 200 -7.50 4.45 -11.37
N GLN A 201 -6.55 4.18 -10.48
CA GLN A 201 -5.19 4.72 -10.56
C GLN A 201 -4.25 3.91 -11.45
N MET A 202 -4.65 2.69 -11.86
CA MET A 202 -3.78 1.68 -12.45
C MET A 202 -4.06 1.36 -13.93
N LEU A 203 -4.61 2.31 -14.69
CA LEU A 203 -4.94 2.14 -16.11
C LEU A 203 -3.71 2.33 -17.05
N PRO A 204 -3.61 1.64 -18.20
CA PRO A 204 -4.53 0.63 -18.76
C PRO A 204 -4.05 -0.84 -18.66
N ASP A 205 -2.80 -1.07 -18.28
CA ASP A 205 -2.22 -2.41 -18.23
C ASP A 205 -2.49 -3.01 -16.86
N TYR A 206 -3.44 -3.95 -16.78
CA TYR A 206 -3.82 -4.68 -15.57
C TYR A 206 -2.60 -5.09 -14.74
N PRO A 207 -2.25 -4.34 -13.69
CA PRO A 207 -0.98 -4.58 -13.04
C PRO A 207 -1.13 -5.76 -12.07
N PRO A 208 -0.04 -6.50 -11.82
CA PRO A 208 0.01 -7.57 -10.84
C PRO A 208 -0.65 -7.25 -9.48
N LEU A 209 -0.58 -6.00 -9.01
CA LEU A 209 -1.23 -5.58 -7.77
C LEU A 209 -2.76 -5.65 -7.83
N ILE A 210 -3.40 -5.24 -8.92
CA ILE A 210 -4.87 -5.35 -9.04
C ILE A 210 -5.29 -6.81 -9.04
N VAL A 211 -4.59 -7.66 -9.78
CA VAL A 211 -4.86 -9.11 -9.81
C VAL A 211 -4.76 -9.69 -8.41
N LEU A 212 -3.70 -9.33 -7.66
CA LEU A 212 -3.53 -9.75 -6.28
C LEU A 212 -4.71 -9.30 -5.40
N LEU A 213 -5.06 -8.01 -5.42
CA LEU A 213 -6.14 -7.48 -4.60
C LEU A 213 -7.51 -8.08 -4.95
N VAL A 214 -7.78 -8.32 -6.23
CA VAL A 214 -9.01 -9.01 -6.67
C VAL A 214 -9.05 -10.44 -6.12
N ARG A 215 -7.92 -11.17 -6.14
CA ARG A 215 -7.85 -12.52 -5.57
C ARG A 215 -8.04 -12.53 -4.06
N TYR A 216 -7.46 -11.57 -3.33
CA TYR A 216 -7.76 -11.38 -1.91
C TYR A 216 -9.26 -11.12 -1.73
N TYR A 217 -9.83 -10.22 -2.52
CA TYR A 217 -11.26 -9.91 -2.44
C TYR A 217 -12.13 -11.16 -2.67
N VAL A 218 -11.93 -11.88 -3.77
CA VAL A 218 -12.72 -13.06 -4.15
C VAL A 218 -12.52 -14.25 -3.22
N GLY A 219 -11.34 -14.36 -2.60
CA GLY A 219 -11.03 -15.46 -1.68
C GLY A 219 -11.86 -15.39 -0.40
N TYR A 220 -12.19 -14.18 0.03
CA TYR A 220 -12.78 -13.92 1.34
C TYR A 220 -14.12 -13.18 1.30
N CYS A 221 -14.57 -12.68 0.15
CA CYS A 221 -15.90 -12.10 0.04
C CYS A 221 -16.98 -13.16 0.27
N ASN A 222 -17.99 -12.81 1.07
CA ASN A 222 -19.19 -13.60 1.26
C ASN A 222 -20.31 -13.04 0.39
N LEU A 223 -20.45 -13.57 -0.82
CA LEU A 223 -21.49 -13.10 -1.75
C LEU A 223 -22.91 -13.54 -1.38
N ASP A 224 -23.08 -14.39 -0.37
CA ASP A 224 -24.39 -14.69 0.20
C ASP A 224 -24.86 -13.57 1.15
N ASN A 225 -23.97 -12.65 1.52
CA ASN A 225 -24.30 -11.44 2.26
C ASN A 225 -24.79 -10.35 1.30
N GLU A 226 -26.08 -10.01 1.39
CA GLU A 226 -26.71 -9.00 0.53
C GLU A 226 -26.02 -7.62 0.60
N ASN A 227 -25.42 -7.28 1.75
CA ASN A 227 -24.71 -6.00 1.91
C ASN A 227 -23.39 -6.01 1.14
N GLU A 228 -22.59 -7.08 1.26
CA GLU A 228 -21.33 -7.22 0.50
C GLU A 228 -21.58 -7.31 -1.00
N MET A 229 -22.66 -7.99 -1.41
CA MET A 229 -23.07 -8.02 -2.81
C MET A 229 -23.44 -6.62 -3.32
N ARG A 230 -24.16 -5.82 -2.53
CA ARG A 230 -24.52 -4.45 -2.89
C ARG A 230 -23.28 -3.56 -3.00
N ASP A 231 -22.37 -3.64 -2.04
CA ASP A 231 -21.11 -2.87 -2.05
C ASP A 231 -20.23 -3.23 -3.26
N ALA A 232 -20.25 -4.49 -3.69
CA ALA A 232 -19.55 -4.92 -4.89
C ALA A 232 -20.10 -4.28 -6.17
N LEU A 233 -21.42 -4.04 -6.26
CA LEU A 233 -22.06 -3.49 -7.46
C LEU A 233 -21.66 -2.04 -7.76
N ASP A 234 -21.14 -1.31 -6.77
CA ASP A 234 -20.63 0.06 -6.93
C ASP A 234 -19.20 0.11 -7.51
N LEU A 235 -18.57 -1.06 -7.71
CA LEU A 235 -17.23 -1.14 -8.30
C LEU A 235 -17.22 -0.76 -9.80
N PRO A 236 -16.10 -0.23 -10.31
CA PRO A 236 -15.94 0.01 -11.75
C PRO A 236 -16.24 -1.23 -12.60
N LYS A 237 -16.95 -1.06 -13.72
CA LYS A 237 -17.38 -2.19 -14.59
C LYS A 237 -16.24 -3.10 -15.03
N GLY A 238 -15.07 -2.55 -15.33
CA GLY A 238 -13.90 -3.34 -15.70
C GLY A 238 -13.41 -4.22 -14.55
N LEU A 239 -13.40 -3.68 -13.34
CA LEU A 239 -13.05 -4.43 -12.12
C LEU A 239 -14.08 -5.53 -11.80
N LEU A 240 -15.37 -5.25 -12.00
CA LEU A 240 -16.45 -6.24 -11.86
C LEU A 240 -16.25 -7.45 -12.78
N ILE A 241 -15.75 -7.23 -14.00
CA ILE A 241 -15.46 -8.32 -14.95
C ILE A 241 -14.37 -9.23 -14.38
N GLU A 242 -13.29 -8.68 -13.80
CA GLU A 242 -12.23 -9.52 -13.22
C GLU A 242 -12.69 -10.28 -11.99
N ILE A 243 -13.45 -9.61 -11.12
CA ILE A 243 -14.05 -10.27 -9.96
C ILE A 243 -14.92 -11.44 -10.44
N ALA A 244 -15.72 -11.25 -11.50
CA ALA A 244 -16.52 -12.33 -12.08
C ALA A 244 -15.67 -13.46 -12.68
N VAL A 245 -14.55 -13.15 -13.34
CA VAL A 245 -13.61 -14.14 -13.88
C VAL A 245 -12.98 -14.95 -12.75
N GLU A 246 -12.47 -14.30 -11.72
CA GLU A 246 -11.83 -14.95 -10.56
C GLU A 246 -12.86 -15.77 -9.75
N LEU A 247 -14.11 -15.29 -9.61
CA LEU A 247 -15.21 -16.08 -9.02
C LEU A 247 -15.53 -17.33 -9.83
N ALA A 248 -15.55 -17.23 -11.16
CA ALA A 248 -15.76 -18.39 -12.03
C ALA A 248 -14.64 -19.42 -11.89
N GLN A 249 -13.38 -18.97 -11.78
CA GLN A 249 -12.23 -19.83 -11.50
C GLN A 249 -12.35 -20.50 -10.12
N ARG A 250 -12.75 -19.74 -9.09
CA ARG A 250 -13.03 -20.26 -7.75
C ARG A 250 -14.12 -21.32 -7.75
N ALA A 251 -15.22 -21.09 -8.45
CA ALA A 251 -16.32 -22.05 -8.57
C ALA A 251 -15.87 -23.33 -9.30
N ALA A 252 -15.08 -23.20 -10.38
CA ALA A 252 -14.52 -24.35 -11.09
C ALA A 252 -13.56 -25.17 -10.20
N TRP A 253 -12.72 -24.50 -9.43
CA TRP A 253 -11.84 -25.13 -8.44
C TRP A 253 -12.65 -25.84 -7.34
N LEU A 254 -13.66 -25.19 -6.77
CA LEU A 254 -14.53 -25.78 -5.74
C LEU A 254 -15.24 -27.04 -6.28
N LYS A 255 -15.74 -27.00 -7.52
CA LYS A 255 -16.37 -28.16 -8.15
C LYS A 255 -15.40 -29.33 -8.34
N LYS A 256 -14.15 -29.04 -8.71
CA LYS A 256 -13.10 -30.07 -8.81
C LYS A 256 -12.78 -30.63 -7.42
N ARG A 257 -12.64 -29.77 -6.42
CA ARG A 257 -12.38 -30.13 -5.02
C ARG A 257 -13.47 -31.02 -4.43
N LEU A 258 -14.75 -30.70 -4.66
CA LEU A 258 -15.88 -31.51 -4.19
C LEU A 258 -15.97 -32.89 -4.87
N ALA A 259 -15.22 -33.11 -5.95
CA ALA A 259 -15.16 -34.38 -6.66
C ALA A 259 -13.96 -35.26 -6.25
N LEU A 260 -13.09 -34.75 -5.36
CA LEU A 260 -11.93 -35.45 -4.80
C LEU A 260 -12.28 -35.92 -3.38
N ASP A 261 -11.64 -37.01 -2.92
CA ASP A 261 -11.77 -37.45 -1.52
C ASP A 261 -11.10 -36.42 -0.59
N GLU A 262 -11.57 -36.28 0.66
CA GLU A 262 -11.08 -35.25 1.61
C GLU A 262 -9.56 -35.32 1.83
N ASP A 263 -8.97 -36.50 1.70
CA ASP A 263 -7.53 -36.77 1.85
C ASP A 263 -6.70 -36.36 0.61
N GLU A 264 -7.34 -36.03 -0.53
CA GLU A 264 -6.67 -35.62 -1.77
C GLU A 264 -6.62 -34.10 -1.95
N VAL A 265 -7.20 -33.34 -1.01
CA VAL A 265 -7.33 -31.89 -1.14
C VAL A 265 -6.47 -31.17 -0.11
N GLU A 266 -5.25 -30.87 -0.52
CA GLU A 266 -4.25 -30.33 0.40
C GLU A 266 -4.14 -28.79 0.39
N ASP A 267 -4.81 -28.09 -0.54
CA ASP A 267 -4.62 -26.64 -0.77
C ASP A 267 -5.90 -25.80 -0.63
N GLY A 268 -5.74 -24.53 -0.23
CA GLY A 268 -6.77 -23.51 -0.37
C GLY A 268 -6.92 -23.05 -1.83
N TRP A 269 -8.05 -22.42 -2.17
CA TRP A 269 -8.27 -21.89 -3.53
C TRP A 269 -7.15 -20.91 -3.93
N PHE A 270 -6.77 -20.02 -3.02
CA PHE A 270 -5.73 -19.03 -3.26
C PHE A 270 -4.37 -19.67 -3.58
N ASP A 271 -4.03 -20.76 -2.90
CA ASP A 271 -2.77 -21.49 -3.10
C ASP A 271 -2.75 -22.31 -4.39
N SER A 272 -3.93 -22.62 -4.94
CA SER A 272 -4.08 -23.38 -6.20
C SER A 272 -3.88 -22.54 -7.47
N LEU A 273 -3.82 -21.22 -7.34
CA LEU A 273 -3.65 -20.29 -8.46
C LEU A 273 -2.17 -20.21 -8.86
N ASP A 274 -1.89 -19.88 -10.13
CA ASP A 274 -0.50 -19.70 -10.58
C ASP A 274 0.16 -18.59 -9.75
N PRO A 275 1.15 -18.92 -8.89
CA PRO A 275 1.78 -17.95 -8.01
C PRO A 275 2.48 -16.82 -8.76
N CYS A 276 2.91 -17.09 -9.99
CA CYS A 276 3.64 -16.15 -10.83
C CYS A 276 2.73 -15.10 -11.48
N SER A 277 1.42 -15.32 -11.50
CA SER A 277 0.48 -14.40 -12.16
C SER A 277 0.20 -13.10 -11.38
N VAL A 278 0.72 -12.97 -10.16
CA VAL A 278 0.55 -11.79 -9.30
C VAL A 278 1.84 -11.00 -9.05
N HIS A 279 2.95 -11.36 -9.70
CA HIS A 279 4.20 -10.60 -9.61
C HIS A 279 5.00 -10.62 -10.92
N GLU A 280 5.94 -9.69 -11.04
CA GLU A 280 6.71 -9.49 -12.27
C GLU A 280 7.96 -10.38 -12.31
N HIS A 281 8.27 -10.88 -13.51
CA HIS A 281 9.50 -11.59 -13.84
C HIS A 281 10.19 -10.89 -15.00
N GLU A 282 11.51 -10.76 -14.94
CA GLU A 282 12.34 -10.19 -16.01
C GLU A 282 12.66 -11.22 -17.10
N SER A 283 12.49 -12.51 -16.80
CA SER A 283 12.73 -13.59 -17.75
C SER A 283 11.92 -14.84 -17.42
N LEU A 284 11.73 -15.71 -18.43
CA LEU A 284 11.16 -17.05 -18.24
C LEU A 284 11.98 -17.88 -17.25
N THR A 285 13.31 -17.70 -17.22
CA THR A 285 14.18 -18.38 -16.27
C THR A 285 13.89 -17.96 -14.83
N GLU A 286 13.62 -16.67 -14.59
CA GLU A 286 13.22 -16.16 -13.27
C GLU A 286 11.84 -16.72 -12.86
N GLU A 287 10.90 -16.79 -13.80
CA GLU A 287 9.57 -17.38 -13.57
C GLU A 287 9.66 -18.86 -13.18
N MET A 288 10.43 -19.64 -13.94
CA MET A 288 10.68 -21.06 -13.61
C MET A 288 11.33 -21.22 -12.23
N ALA A 289 12.36 -20.43 -11.94
CA ALA A 289 13.02 -20.47 -10.63
C ALA A 289 12.09 -20.05 -9.48
N CYS A 290 11.14 -19.15 -9.74
CA CYS A 290 10.13 -18.75 -8.75
C CYS A 290 9.17 -19.90 -8.45
N ARG A 291 8.66 -20.57 -9.50
CA ARG A 291 7.81 -21.76 -9.36
C ARG A 291 8.53 -22.87 -8.58
N ASP A 292 9.79 -23.14 -8.90
CA ASP A 292 10.59 -24.16 -8.23
C ASP A 292 10.81 -23.83 -6.74
N LYS A 293 11.11 -22.56 -6.41
CA LYS A 293 11.28 -22.12 -5.02
C LYS A 293 10.00 -22.23 -4.20
N ARG A 294 8.84 -21.88 -4.76
CA ARG A 294 7.56 -22.02 -4.06
C ARG A 294 7.20 -23.50 -3.86
N ALA A 295 7.41 -24.35 -4.86
CA ALA A 295 7.25 -25.79 -4.72
C ALA A 295 8.15 -26.33 -3.58
N GLN A 296 9.42 -25.94 -3.53
CA GLN A 296 10.32 -26.33 -2.44
C GLN A 296 9.85 -25.85 -1.07
N LYS A 297 9.42 -24.58 -0.94
CA LYS A 297 8.91 -24.03 0.34
C LYS A 297 7.71 -24.81 0.84
N TYR A 298 6.81 -25.16 -0.07
CA TYR A 298 5.62 -25.95 0.20
C TYR A 298 5.95 -27.38 0.67
N PHE A 299 6.87 -28.08 -0.01
CA PHE A 299 7.35 -29.39 0.44
C PHE A 299 8.08 -29.32 1.79
N SER A 300 8.81 -28.23 2.05
CA SER A 300 9.56 -28.04 3.30
C SER A 300 8.66 -27.74 4.49
N SER A 301 7.53 -27.06 4.29
CA SER A 301 6.54 -26.77 5.34
C SER A 301 5.69 -27.99 5.74
N ARG A 302 5.87 -29.13 5.07
CA ARG A 302 5.06 -30.35 5.23
C ARG A 302 5.82 -31.53 5.86
N LEU A 303 7.13 -31.36 6.10
CA LEU A 303 7.99 -32.31 6.82
C LEU A 303 8.23 -31.81 8.24
#